data_AF-A0A1V4PDE1-F1
#
_entry.id   AF-A0A1V4PDE1-F1
#
_cell.length_a   1.000
_cell.length_b   1.000
_cell.length_c   1.000
_cell.angle_alpha   90.00
_cell.angle_beta   90.00
_cell.angle_gamma   90.00
#
_symmetry.space_group_name_H-M   'P 1'
#
loop_
_entity.id
_entity.type
_entity.pdbx_description
1 polymer ?
#
loop_
_entity_poly.entity_id
_entity_poly.type
_entity_poly.pdbx_seq_one_letter_code
_entity_poly.pdbx_strand_id
1 'polypeptide(L)'
;MEFAHGYVAEVDRILAAAASIFPANPQVAELRRDPAPAGVAVPAGQSGLAAAAEQAATNYRSDDARATALSEQLHGEVRDAAAHAQQANDSARAIRQTATTSARAVIAEGGEPHNMVLLVSQMDERLAAMQDQIGHTRQRLQSATQKIQAHGADMAAVRRG
;
A
#
# COMPACT_ATOMS: atom_id res chain seq x y z
N MET A 1 38.15 17.77 5.70
CA MET A 1 36.81 18.24 5.29
C MET A 1 36.28 17.47 4.08
N GLU A 2 37.08 17.22 3.04
CA GLU A 2 36.68 16.47 1.83
C GLU A 2 36.12 15.06 2.11
N PHE A 3 36.74 14.30 3.04
CA PHE A 3 36.25 12.97 3.44
C PHE A 3 34.85 12.98 4.07
N ALA A 4 34.52 13.98 4.89
CA ALA A 4 33.21 14.10 5.52
C ALA A 4 32.12 14.40 4.49
N HIS A 5 32.43 15.24 3.50
CA HIS A 5 31.51 15.57 2.41
C HIS A 5 31.30 14.35 1.50
N GLY A 6 32.36 13.60 1.20
CA GLY A 6 32.28 12.35 0.44
C GLY A 6 31.42 11.29 1.13
N TYR A 7 31.61 11.09 2.44
CA TYR A 7 30.79 10.17 3.24
C TYR A 7 29.31 10.56 3.22
N VAL A 8 28.99 11.83 3.50
CA VAL A 8 27.59 12.31 3.49
C VAL A 8 26.96 12.17 2.10
N ALA A 9 27.73 12.41 1.03
CA ALA A 9 27.25 12.23 -0.34
C ALA A 9 26.97 10.75 -0.69
N GLU A 10 27.69 9.82 -0.07
CA GLU A 10 27.43 8.38 -0.23
C GLU A 10 26.16 7.98 0.53
N VAL A 11 26.03 8.39 1.79
CA VAL A 11 24.82 8.14 2.60
C VAL A 11 23.58 8.76 1.94
N ASP A 12 23.67 9.99 1.43
CA ASP A 12 22.56 10.61 0.70
C ASP A 12 22.15 9.81 -0.54
N ARG A 13 23.12 9.27 -1.29
CA ARG A 13 22.84 8.40 -2.44
C ARG A 13 22.13 7.12 -2.03
N ILE A 14 22.53 6.48 -0.93
CA ILE A 14 21.87 5.29 -0.40
C ILE A 14 20.44 5.62 0.04
N LEU A 15 20.23 6.71 0.79
CA LEU A 15 18.91 7.15 1.23
C LEU A 15 18.01 7.56 0.06
N ALA A 16 18.57 8.18 -0.98
CA ALA A 16 17.84 8.53 -2.20
C ALA A 16 17.41 7.27 -2.97
N ALA A 17 18.30 6.28 -3.10
CA ALA A 17 17.98 5.00 -3.72
C ALA A 17 16.89 4.26 -2.94
N ALA A 18 16.98 4.24 -1.60
CA ALA A 18 15.96 3.66 -0.74
C ALA A 18 14.59 4.35 -0.89
N ALA A 19 14.56 5.68 -0.89
CA ALA A 19 13.32 6.44 -1.08
C ALA A 19 12.69 6.22 -2.47
N SER A 20 13.49 5.95 -3.49
CA SER A 20 13.02 5.69 -4.86
C SER A 20 12.21 4.39 -5.02
N ILE A 21 12.33 3.47 -4.05
CA ILE A 21 11.58 2.20 -4.06
C ILE A 21 10.09 2.45 -3.83
N PHE A 22 9.73 3.52 -3.11
CA PHE A 22 8.35 3.85 -2.84
C PHE A 22 7.75 4.69 -3.98
N PRO A 23 6.61 4.29 -4.56
CA PRO A 23 5.99 5.04 -5.63
C PRO A 23 5.53 6.41 -5.15
N ALA A 24 5.85 7.46 -5.90
CA ALA A 24 5.47 8.84 -5.58
C ALA A 24 4.02 9.16 -5.96
N ASN A 25 3.39 8.32 -6.77
CA ASN A 25 1.99 8.48 -7.17
C ASN A 25 1.39 7.09 -7.45
N PRO A 26 0.91 6.37 -6.42
CA PRO A 26 0.36 5.04 -6.60
C PRO A 26 -0.94 5.12 -7.42
N GLN A 27 -0.93 4.53 -8.62
CA GLN A 27 -2.13 4.45 -9.45
C GLN A 27 -3.10 3.42 -8.89
N VAL A 28 -4.25 3.88 -8.43
CA VAL A 28 -5.39 2.99 -8.16
C VAL A 28 -6.13 2.82 -9.48
N ALA A 29 -6.01 1.64 -10.09
CA ALA A 29 -6.85 1.30 -11.23
C ALA A 29 -8.32 1.27 -10.76
N GLU A 30 -9.19 2.04 -11.43
CA GLU A 30 -10.63 1.88 -11.24
C GLU A 30 -11.03 0.50 -11.75
N LEU A 31 -11.37 -0.41 -10.83
CA LEU A 31 -11.98 -1.68 -11.22
C LEU A 31 -13.39 -1.36 -11.71
N ARG A 32 -13.66 -1.66 -12.98
CA ARG A 32 -14.94 -1.38 -13.61
C ARG A 32 -16.06 -2.12 -12.87
N ARG A 33 -16.98 -1.36 -12.27
CA ARG A 33 -18.19 -1.90 -11.63
C ARG A 33 -19.26 -2.02 -12.71
N ASP A 34 -19.57 -3.23 -13.15
CA ASP A 34 -20.72 -3.45 -14.02
C ASP A 34 -22.01 -3.23 -13.20
N PRO A 35 -23.05 -2.60 -13.77
CA PRO A 35 -24.30 -2.33 -13.07
C PRO A 35 -25.00 -3.63 -12.68
N ALA A 36 -25.67 -3.62 -11.52
CA ALA A 36 -26.45 -4.76 -11.05
C ALA A 36 -27.49 -5.17 -12.12
N PRO A 37 -27.58 -6.46 -12.47
CA PRO A 37 -28.54 -6.95 -13.45
C PRO A 37 -29.97 -6.66 -13.00
N ALA A 38 -30.79 -6.11 -13.91
CA ALA A 38 -32.18 -5.81 -13.63
C ALA A 38 -32.94 -7.10 -13.28
N GLY A 39 -33.54 -7.14 -12.08
CA GLY A 39 -34.28 -8.31 -11.61
C GLY A 39 -35.41 -8.68 -12.57
N VAL A 40 -35.41 -9.93 -13.04
CA VAL A 40 -36.47 -10.46 -13.90
C VAL A 40 -37.72 -10.74 -13.05
N ALA A 41 -38.88 -10.26 -13.48
CA ALA A 41 -40.15 -10.57 -12.85
C ALA A 41 -40.44 -12.07 -12.98
N VAL A 42 -40.55 -12.76 -11.84
CA VAL A 42 -40.90 -14.19 -11.80
C VAL A 42 -42.41 -14.33 -12.03
N PRO A 43 -42.88 -15.23 -12.92
CA PRO A 43 -44.31 -15.45 -13.12
C PRO A 43 -44.98 -15.96 -11.84
N ALA A 44 -46.04 -15.28 -11.41
CA ALA A 44 -46.81 -15.65 -10.22
C ALA A 44 -47.61 -16.94 -10.47
N GLY A 45 -47.45 -17.95 -9.60
CA GLY A 45 -48.22 -19.19 -9.67
C GLY A 45 -47.85 -20.19 -8.58
N GLN A 46 -48.73 -21.14 -8.27
CA GLN A 46 -48.50 -22.19 -7.25
C GLN A 46 -47.77 -23.43 -7.82
N SER A 47 -47.14 -23.33 -8.99
CA SER A 47 -46.45 -24.46 -9.61
C SER A 47 -45.06 -24.66 -9.00
N GLY A 48 -44.56 -25.90 -9.00
CA GLY A 48 -43.18 -26.18 -8.57
C GLY A 48 -42.11 -25.39 -9.36
N LEU A 49 -42.45 -24.96 -10.58
CA LEU A 49 -41.60 -24.09 -11.41
C LEU A 49 -41.54 -22.66 -10.87
N ALA A 50 -42.68 -22.11 -10.42
CA ALA A 50 -42.73 -20.77 -9.83
C ALA A 50 -41.96 -20.71 -8.50
N ALA A 51 -42.12 -21.73 -7.65
CA ALA A 51 -41.33 -21.86 -6.42
C ALA A 51 -39.81 -21.99 -6.70
N ALA A 52 -39.43 -22.79 -7.70
CA ALA A 52 -38.03 -22.92 -8.10
C ALA A 52 -37.46 -21.60 -8.66
N ALA A 53 -38.26 -20.83 -9.41
CA ALA A 53 -37.87 -19.54 -9.95
C ALA A 53 -37.75 -18.45 -8.87
N GLU A 54 -38.62 -18.45 -7.86
CA GLU A 54 -38.51 -17.57 -6.69
C GLU A 54 -37.25 -17.87 -5.86
N GLN A 55 -36.94 -19.16 -5.66
CA GLN A 55 -35.72 -19.57 -4.97
C GLN A 55 -34.47 -19.15 -5.76
N ALA A 56 -34.46 -19.37 -7.08
CA ALA A 56 -33.36 -18.95 -7.94
C ALA A 56 -33.18 -17.42 -7.93
N ALA A 57 -34.27 -16.64 -7.99
CA ALA A 57 -34.22 -15.19 -7.89
C ALA A 57 -33.71 -14.70 -6.53
N THR A 58 -34.04 -15.40 -5.44
CA THR A 58 -33.54 -15.08 -4.10
C THR A 58 -32.05 -15.37 -3.96
N ASN A 59 -31.60 -16.54 -4.43
CA ASN A 59 -30.19 -16.90 -4.45
C ASN A 59 -29.39 -15.88 -5.27
N TYR A 60 -29.88 -15.54 -6.47
CA TYR A 60 -29.24 -14.56 -7.34
C TYR A 60 -29.07 -13.19 -6.67
N ARG A 61 -30.11 -12.66 -6.01
CA ARG A 61 -30.02 -11.39 -5.27
C ARG A 61 -29.03 -11.48 -4.11
N SER A 62 -28.98 -12.62 -3.42
CA SER A 62 -28.03 -12.85 -2.33
C SER A 62 -26.58 -12.87 -2.84
N ASP A 63 -26.33 -13.54 -3.96
CA ASP A 63 -24.99 -13.64 -4.55
C ASP A 63 -24.53 -12.30 -5.14
N ASP A 64 -25.44 -11.54 -5.76
CA ASP A 64 -25.18 -10.17 -6.25
C ASP A 64 -24.84 -9.21 -5.11
N ALA A 65 -25.60 -9.24 -4.01
CA ALA A 65 -25.29 -8.45 -2.82
C ALA A 65 -23.93 -8.82 -2.22
N ARG A 66 -23.60 -10.12 -2.17
CA ARG A 66 -22.30 -10.60 -1.71
C ARG A 66 -21.17 -10.15 -2.62
N ALA A 67 -21.32 -10.26 -3.94
CA ALA A 67 -20.34 -9.81 -4.92
C ALA A 67 -20.08 -8.29 -4.81
N THR A 68 -21.14 -7.50 -4.61
CA THR A 68 -21.04 -6.05 -4.40
C THR A 68 -20.24 -5.73 -3.13
N ALA A 69 -20.55 -6.37 -2.00
CA ALA A 69 -19.84 -6.17 -0.74
C ALA A 69 -18.35 -6.53 -0.86
N LEU A 70 -18.02 -7.64 -1.54
CA LEU A 70 -16.63 -8.04 -1.77
C LEU A 70 -15.87 -7.05 -2.67
N SER A 71 -16.54 -6.53 -3.71
CA SER A 71 -15.96 -5.51 -4.58
C SER A 71 -15.65 -4.23 -3.79
N GLU A 72 -16.51 -3.82 -2.86
CA GLU A 72 -16.28 -2.65 -2.00
C GLU A 72 -15.12 -2.85 -1.03
N GLN A 73 -15.03 -4.02 -0.41
CA GLN A 73 -13.91 -4.39 0.45
C GLN A 73 -12.60 -4.36 -0.33
N LEU A 74 -12.57 -4.95 -1.53
CA LEU A 74 -11.39 -4.92 -2.39
C LEU A 74 -10.98 -3.48 -2.77
N HIS A 75 -11.93 -2.61 -3.11
CA HIS A 75 -11.65 -1.19 -3.36
C HIS A 75 -11.12 -0.46 -2.12
N GLY A 76 -11.58 -0.82 -0.93
CA GLY A 76 -11.04 -0.30 0.33
C GLY A 76 -9.57 -0.69 0.48
N GLU A 77 -9.27 -1.98 0.42
CA GLU A 77 -7.92 -2.52 0.64
C GLU A 77 -6.90 -2.00 -0.39
N VAL A 78 -7.30 -1.83 -1.66
CA VAL A 78 -6.41 -1.25 -2.69
C VAL A 78 -6.13 0.23 -2.41
N ARG A 79 -7.13 1.01 -1.97
CA ARG A 79 -6.94 2.42 -1.59
C ARG A 79 -6.05 2.55 -0.37
N ASP A 80 -6.24 1.70 0.63
CA ASP A 80 -5.42 1.69 1.84
C ASP A 80 -3.96 1.32 1.51
N ALA A 81 -3.75 0.33 0.63
CA ALA A 81 -2.41 -0.03 0.15
C ALA A 81 -1.72 1.14 -0.58
N ALA A 82 -2.46 1.86 -1.43
CA ALA A 82 -1.95 3.05 -2.12
C ALA A 82 -1.62 4.18 -1.12
N ALA A 83 -2.49 4.46 -0.16
CA ALA A 83 -2.25 5.45 0.89
C ALA A 83 -1.00 5.11 1.72
N HIS A 84 -0.82 3.83 2.07
CA HIS A 84 0.38 3.38 2.78
C HIS A 84 1.65 3.50 1.95
N ALA A 85 1.60 3.23 0.65
CA ALA A 85 2.74 3.42 -0.24
C ALA A 85 3.15 4.90 -0.34
N GLN A 86 2.16 5.80 -0.43
CA GLN A 86 2.39 7.25 -0.41
C GLN A 86 3.00 7.69 0.93
N GLN A 87 2.42 7.27 2.05
CA GLN A 87 2.94 7.57 3.37
C GLN A 87 4.39 7.10 3.53
N ALA A 88 4.74 5.92 3.01
CA ALA A 88 6.10 5.42 3.04
C ALA A 88 7.08 6.28 2.22
N ASN A 89 6.64 6.78 1.07
CA ASN A 89 7.43 7.73 0.27
C ASN A 89 7.70 9.03 1.05
N ASP A 90 6.67 9.59 1.67
CA ASP A 90 6.79 10.83 2.44
C ASP A 90 7.70 10.66 3.67
N SER A 91 7.56 9.54 4.40
CA SER A 91 8.45 9.19 5.51
C SER A 91 9.91 9.02 5.06
N ALA A 92 10.16 8.32 3.96
CA ALA A 92 11.51 8.14 3.42
C ALA A 92 12.15 9.47 3.01
N ARG A 93 11.38 10.37 2.39
CA ARG A 93 11.82 11.73 2.07
C ARG A 93 12.18 12.54 3.32
N ALA A 94 11.37 12.45 4.37
CA ALA A 94 11.63 13.14 5.63
C ALA A 94 12.90 12.64 6.33
N ILE A 95 13.14 11.32 6.35
CA ILE A 95 14.38 10.73 6.89
C ILE A 95 15.60 11.29 6.13
N ARG A 96 15.56 11.27 4.80
CA ARG A 96 16.65 11.81 3.96
C ARG A 96 16.88 13.30 4.24
N GLN A 97 15.83 14.12 4.26
CA GLN A 97 15.95 15.56 4.49
C GLN A 97 16.53 15.87 5.88
N THR A 98 16.14 15.10 6.89
CA THR A 98 16.71 15.20 8.23
C THR A 98 18.20 14.85 8.21
N ALA A 99 18.57 13.75 7.55
CA ALA A 99 19.97 13.34 7.41
C ALA A 99 20.82 14.44 6.74
N THR A 100 20.36 15.01 5.62
CA THR A 100 21.05 16.11 4.94
C THR A 100 21.20 17.34 5.84
N THR A 101 20.16 17.68 6.60
CA THR A 101 20.15 18.87 7.48
C THR A 101 21.10 18.69 8.65
N SER A 102 21.04 17.56 9.34
CA SER A 102 21.93 17.20 10.45
C SER A 102 23.39 17.15 9.98
N ALA A 103 23.65 16.52 8.83
CA ALA A 103 25.00 16.45 8.28
C ALA A 103 25.58 17.84 7.98
N ARG A 104 24.78 18.76 7.41
CA ARG A 104 25.21 20.14 7.16
C ARG A 104 25.55 20.90 8.45
N ALA A 105 24.75 20.72 9.50
CA ALA A 105 24.99 21.36 10.79
C ALA A 105 26.34 20.92 11.38
N VAL A 106 26.58 19.61 11.44
CA VAL A 106 27.83 19.06 12.01
C VAL A 106 29.06 19.43 11.16
N ILE A 107 28.92 19.46 9.83
CA ILE A 107 30.01 19.91 8.94
C ILE A 107 30.33 21.39 9.15
N ALA A 108 29.33 22.24 9.38
CA ALA A 108 29.52 23.67 9.61
C ALA A 108 30.25 23.97 10.92
N GLU A 109 30.10 23.11 11.94
CA GLU A 109 30.81 23.20 13.22
C GLU A 109 32.30 22.83 13.14
N GLY A 110 32.75 22.28 12.01
CA GLY A 110 34.16 22.02 11.72
C GLY A 110 34.59 20.55 11.84
N GLY A 111 35.79 20.25 11.33
CA GLY A 111 36.31 18.89 11.14
C GLY A 111 36.92 18.24 12.39
N GLU A 112 36.47 18.60 13.59
CA GLU A 112 36.98 18.00 14.82
C GLU A 112 36.62 16.51 14.90
N PRO A 113 37.48 15.65 15.47
CA PRO A 113 37.22 14.20 15.55
C PRO A 113 35.90 13.84 16.25
N HIS A 114 35.51 14.62 17.27
CA HIS A 114 34.25 14.42 17.98
C HIS A 114 33.04 14.65 17.06
N ASN A 115 33.06 15.72 16.27
CA ASN A 115 32.01 16.04 15.30
C ASN A 115 31.91 14.98 14.21
N MET A 116 33.04 14.38 13.80
CA MET A 116 33.02 13.27 12.83
C MET A 116 32.37 12.01 13.39
N VAL A 117 32.61 11.67 14.66
CA VAL A 117 31.94 10.54 15.32
C VAL A 117 30.44 10.79 15.45
N LEU A 118 30.04 12.01 15.83
CA LEU A 118 28.64 12.41 15.89
C LEU A 118 27.97 12.32 14.51
N LEU A 119 28.64 12.79 13.46
CA LEU A 119 28.14 12.70 12.08
C LEU A 119 27.89 11.26 11.66
N VAL A 120 28.86 10.37 11.86
CA VAL A 120 28.74 8.95 11.50
C VAL A 120 27.61 8.29 12.29
N SER A 121 27.56 8.51 13.60
CA SER A 121 26.50 7.96 14.46
C SER A 121 25.10 8.40 14.01
N GLN A 122 24.93 9.69 13.70
CA GLN A 122 23.66 10.22 13.20
C GLN A 122 23.30 9.66 11.82
N MET A 123 24.27 9.50 10.91
CA MET A 123 24.01 8.93 9.59
C MET A 123 23.62 7.45 9.68
N ASP A 124 24.27 6.67 10.54
CA ASP A 124 23.93 5.27 10.82
C ASP A 124 22.52 5.14 11.40
N GLU A 125 22.14 6.02 12.34
CA GLU A 125 20.77 6.07 12.88
C GLU A 125 19.74 6.31 11.77
N ARG A 126 20.04 7.20 10.81
CA ARG A 126 19.13 7.46 9.67
C ARG A 126 19.07 6.29 8.69
N LEU A 127 20.16 5.58 8.48
CA LEU A 127 20.17 4.36 7.68
C LEU A 127 19.36 3.26 8.35
N ALA A 128 19.51 3.07 9.67
CA ALA A 128 18.71 2.13 10.45
C ALA A 128 17.21 2.47 10.37
N ALA A 129 16.85 3.73 10.59
CA ALA A 129 15.46 4.19 10.46
C ALA A 129 14.88 3.95 9.05
N MET A 130 15.69 4.13 7.99
CA MET A 130 15.27 3.83 6.62
C MET A 130 15.07 2.32 6.41
N GLN A 131 15.93 1.48 6.96
CA GLN A 131 15.79 0.02 6.89
C GLN A 131 14.53 -0.46 7.61
N ASP A 132 14.25 0.05 8.80
CA ASP A 132 13.03 -0.23 9.55
C ASP A 132 11.78 0.19 8.75
N GLN A 133 11.83 1.37 8.14
CA GLN A 133 10.74 1.86 7.30
C GLN A 133 10.49 0.95 6.08
N ILE A 134 11.54 0.46 5.43
CA ILE A 134 11.44 -0.52 4.33
C ILE A 134 10.82 -1.82 4.85
N GLY A 135 11.29 -2.33 5.98
CA GLY A 135 10.78 -3.56 6.61
C GLY A 135 9.29 -3.46 6.92
N HIS A 136 8.87 -2.40 7.60
CA HIS A 136 7.47 -2.14 7.93
C HIS A 136 6.59 -1.99 6.70
N THR A 137 7.04 -1.22 5.70
CA THR A 137 6.26 -1.00 4.47
C THR A 137 6.10 -2.30 3.70
N ARG A 138 7.18 -3.08 3.56
CA ARG A 138 7.12 -4.39 2.92
C ARG A 138 6.12 -5.31 3.62
N GLN A 139 6.17 -5.41 4.95
CA GLN A 139 5.23 -6.25 5.70
C GLN A 139 3.78 -5.83 5.47
N ARG A 140 3.49 -4.52 5.51
CA ARG A 140 2.13 -4.00 5.25
C ARG A 140 1.65 -4.30 3.83
N LEU A 141 2.49 -4.10 2.82
CA LEU A 141 2.14 -4.38 1.43
C LEU A 141 1.96 -5.88 1.17
N GLN A 142 2.73 -6.73 1.84
CA GLN A 142 2.53 -8.18 1.79
C GLN A 142 1.18 -8.59 2.39
N SER A 143 0.81 -8.05 3.54
CA SER A 143 -0.51 -8.28 4.15
C SER A 143 -1.64 -7.80 3.25
N ALA A 144 -1.51 -6.60 2.66
CA ALA A 144 -2.50 -6.07 1.72
C ALA A 144 -2.65 -6.97 0.48
N THR A 145 -1.52 -7.47 -0.06
CA THR A 145 -1.52 -8.41 -1.20
C THR A 145 -2.26 -9.70 -0.86
N GLN A 146 -2.02 -10.26 0.33
CA GLN A 146 -2.71 -11.48 0.79
C GLN A 146 -4.22 -11.28 0.88
N LYS A 147 -4.66 -10.15 1.45
CA LYS A 147 -6.09 -9.81 1.51
C LYS A 147 -6.71 -9.65 0.12
N ILE A 148 -6.04 -8.92 -0.77
CA ILE A 148 -6.49 -8.73 -2.16
C ILE A 148 -6.64 -10.09 -2.87
N GLN A 149 -5.68 -11.00 -2.69
CA GLN A 149 -5.73 -12.34 -3.27
C GLN A 149 -6.88 -13.18 -2.68
N ALA A 150 -7.11 -13.12 -1.36
CA ALA A 150 -8.21 -13.80 -0.70
C ALA A 150 -9.57 -13.32 -1.24
N HIS A 151 -9.78 -12.00 -1.30
CA HIS A 151 -11.02 -11.43 -1.85
C HIS A 151 -11.19 -11.74 -3.34
N GLY A 152 -10.12 -11.78 -4.12
CA GLY A 152 -10.14 -12.21 -5.52
C GLY A 152 -10.59 -13.65 -5.68
N ALA A 153 -10.10 -14.56 -4.82
CA ALA A 153 -10.51 -15.97 -4.82
C ALA A 153 -11.99 -16.14 -4.44
N ASP A 154 -12.45 -15.39 -3.44
CA ASP A 154 -13.86 -15.42 -3.02
C ASP A 154 -14.80 -14.90 -4.12
N MET A 155 -14.43 -13.82 -4.82
CA MET A 155 -15.20 -13.35 -5.99
C MET A 155 -15.24 -14.37 -7.12
N ALA A 156 -14.14 -15.09 -7.37
CA ALA A 156 -14.09 -16.16 -8.37
C ALA A 156 -14.90 -17.40 -7.96
N ALA A 157 -15.14 -17.61 -6.66
CA ALA A 157 -16.03 -18.65 -6.16
C ALA A 157 -17.51 -18.26 -6.34
N VAL A 158 -17.87 -17.01 -6.00
CA VAL A 158 -19.25 -16.50 -6.22
C VAL A 158 -19.64 -16.51 -7.69
N ARG A 159 -18.71 -16.27 -8.62
CA ARG A 159 -18.98 -16.31 -10.07
C ARG A 159 -19.14 -17.72 -10.67
N ARG A 160 -18.81 -18.77 -9.90
CA ARG A 160 -18.87 -20.18 -10.33
C ARG A 160 -20.02 -20.96 -9.69
N GLY A 161 -20.61 -20.44 -8.61
CA GLY A 161 -21.85 -20.96 -8.00
C GLY A 161 -23.07 -20.47 -8.75
#